data_AF-A0AAN8HQV8-F1
#
_entry.id   AF-A0AAN8HQV8-F1
#
_cell.length_a   1.000
_cell.length_b   1.000
_cell.length_c   1.000
_cell.angle_alpha   90.00
_cell.angle_beta   90.00
_cell.angle_gamma   90.00
#
_symmetry.space_group_name_H-M   'P 1'
#
loop_
_entity.id
_entity.type
_entity.pdbx_description
1 polymer ?
#
loop_
_entity_poly.entity_id
_entity_poly.type
_entity_poly.pdbx_seq_one_letter_code
_entity_poly.pdbx_strand_id
1 'polypeptide(L)'
;MFFKPGDCMKSSTGYMTASVLVGLLANGSGSCPNLINVLSLAKESGITVNQAHCSSDAAGGVCTVEIVSSGSSFKATGSVQGGVPVLLELSGSVFRQPVSLTGNLLFFKASASPQLLSSVAGVLATAGVEIQSFSAPADRTGDLWYCVGVSSLPGDLSVLKPLVKEVAQLSI
;
A
#
# COMPACT_ATOMS: atom_id res chain seq x y z
N MET A 1 14.71 2.19 31.94
CA MET A 1 14.46 3.27 30.97
C MET A 1 13.68 2.66 29.82
N PHE A 2 12.36 2.87 29.75
CA PHE A 2 11.52 2.36 28.67
C PHE A 2 11.52 3.40 27.54
N PHE A 3 12.14 3.08 26.41
CA PHE A 3 12.04 3.90 25.20
C PHE A 3 10.61 3.81 24.68
N LYS A 4 9.88 4.93 24.68
CA LYS A 4 8.62 5.04 23.93
C LYS A 4 8.95 5.16 22.44
N PRO A 5 8.55 4.21 21.57
CA PRO A 5 8.85 4.26 20.13
C PRO A 5 8.31 5.51 19.43
N GLY A 6 7.34 6.22 20.01
CA GLY A 6 6.73 7.41 19.42
C GLY A 6 7.59 8.67 19.45
N ASP A 7 8.54 8.80 20.39
CA ASP A 7 9.33 10.03 20.55
C ASP A 7 10.55 10.10 19.62
N CYS A 8 11.15 8.97 19.24
CA CYS A 8 12.26 8.93 18.27
C CYS A 8 11.82 9.25 16.82
N MET A 9 10.52 9.12 16.52
CA MET A 9 9.97 9.45 15.20
C MET A 9 9.75 10.96 14.99
N LYS A 10 9.66 11.77 16.06
CA LYS A 10 9.46 13.23 15.95
C LYS A 10 10.58 13.93 15.17
N SER A 11 11.82 13.46 15.31
CA SER A 11 12.99 14.01 14.60
C SER A 11 13.23 13.38 13.21
N SER A 12 12.48 12.34 12.85
CA SER A 12 12.71 11.54 11.64
C SER A 12 11.66 11.74 10.54
N THR A 13 10.71 12.66 10.74
CA THR A 13 9.60 12.91 9.82
C THR A 13 10.05 13.43 8.44
N GLY A 14 11.19 14.12 8.38
CA GLY A 14 11.82 14.54 7.14
C GLY A 14 12.25 13.36 6.26
N TYR A 15 12.83 12.31 6.85
CA TYR A 15 13.21 11.09 6.12
C TYR A 15 11.98 10.33 5.65
N MET A 16 10.94 10.22 6.48
CA MET A 16 9.70 9.56 6.07
C MET A 16 9.06 10.26 4.87
N THR A 17 9.02 11.59 4.91
CA THR A 17 8.50 12.40 3.81
C THR A 17 9.29 12.19 2.53
N ALA A 18 10.61 12.27 2.62
CA ALA A 18 11.48 12.02 1.48
C ALA A 18 11.27 10.60 0.92
N SER A 19 11.17 9.58 1.77
CA SER A 19 10.91 8.19 1.33
C SER A 19 9.56 8.03 0.63
N VAL A 20 8.49 8.63 1.17
CA VAL A 20 7.16 8.61 0.53
C VAL A 20 7.21 9.26 -0.83
N LEU A 21 7.84 10.44 -0.94
CA LEU A 21 7.94 11.14 -2.22
C LEU A 21 8.83 10.41 -3.22
N VAL A 22 9.89 9.72 -2.76
CA VAL A 22 10.74 8.91 -3.64
C VAL A 22 9.90 7.78 -4.25
N GLY A 23 9.12 7.07 -3.43
CA GLY A 23 8.20 6.05 -3.91
C GLY A 23 7.13 6.59 -4.86
N LEU A 24 6.55 7.75 -4.54
CA LEU A 24 5.52 8.38 -5.36
C LEU A 24 6.05 8.84 -6.73
N LEU A 25 7.28 9.37 -6.78
CA LEU A 25 7.86 9.98 -7.97
C LEU A 25 8.75 9.02 -8.77
N ALA A 26 9.01 7.80 -8.27
CA ALA A 26 9.91 6.83 -8.90
C ALA A 26 9.53 6.48 -10.35
N ASN A 27 8.25 6.60 -10.69
CA ASN A 27 7.72 6.26 -12.01
C ASN A 27 7.57 7.49 -12.95
N GLY A 28 8.06 8.66 -12.54
CA GLY A 28 8.03 9.89 -13.34
C GLY A 28 9.11 9.92 -14.41
N SER A 29 8.78 10.42 -15.61
CA SER A 29 9.72 10.49 -16.73
C SER A 29 10.82 11.54 -16.51
N GLY A 30 12.08 11.09 -16.36
CA GLY A 30 13.28 11.89 -16.63
C GLY A 30 14.16 12.27 -15.42
N SER A 31 13.65 12.19 -14.19
CA SER A 31 14.42 12.48 -12.98
C SER A 31 14.43 11.25 -12.08
N CYS A 32 15.60 10.87 -11.55
CA CYS A 32 15.73 9.80 -10.55
C CYS A 32 15.56 10.40 -9.15
N PRO A 33 14.38 10.31 -8.52
CA PRO A 33 14.18 10.85 -7.18
C PRO A 33 15.03 10.06 -6.16
N ASN A 34 15.62 10.79 -5.22
CA ASN A 34 16.35 10.25 -4.08
C ASN A 34 16.11 11.14 -2.86
N LEU A 35 16.59 10.72 -1.68
CA LEU A 35 16.33 11.43 -0.42
C LEU A 35 16.87 12.87 -0.37
N ILE A 36 17.73 13.27 -1.29
CA ILE A 36 18.33 14.61 -1.37
C ILE A 36 17.50 15.52 -2.27
N ASN A 37 17.17 15.09 -3.49
CA ASN A 37 16.52 15.94 -4.50
C ASN A 37 14.99 15.92 -4.46
N VAL A 38 14.39 14.92 -3.81
CA VAL A 38 12.95 14.64 -3.95
C VAL A 38 12.04 15.76 -3.43
N LEU A 39 12.48 16.50 -2.41
CA LEU A 39 11.70 17.61 -1.86
C LEU A 39 11.58 18.76 -2.88
N SER A 40 12.66 19.04 -3.61
CA SER A 40 12.65 20.04 -4.69
C SER A 40 11.78 19.58 -5.86
N LEU A 41 11.92 18.31 -6.28
CA LEU A 41 11.12 17.73 -7.35
C LEU A 41 9.63 17.73 -7.05
N ALA A 42 9.25 17.42 -5.80
CA ALA A 42 7.87 17.47 -5.35
C ALA A 42 7.29 18.89 -5.44
N LYS A 43 8.05 19.89 -4.98
CA LYS A 43 7.65 21.30 -5.05
C LYS A 43 7.50 21.80 -6.49
N GLU A 44 8.45 21.46 -7.36
CA GLU A 44 8.42 21.79 -8.80
C GLU A 44 7.22 21.14 -9.50
N SER A 45 6.83 19.95 -9.05
CA SER A 45 5.66 19.22 -9.55
C SER A 45 4.34 19.66 -8.91
N GLY A 46 4.35 20.71 -8.07
CA GLY A 46 3.17 21.24 -7.39
C GLY A 46 2.61 20.36 -6.27
N ILE A 47 3.37 19.39 -5.77
CA ILE A 47 2.96 18.52 -4.66
C ILE A 47 3.13 19.25 -3.34
N THR A 48 2.05 19.33 -2.57
CA THR A 48 2.06 19.85 -1.20
C THR A 48 2.11 18.70 -0.21
N VAL A 49 3.03 18.76 0.75
CA VAL A 49 3.15 17.74 1.81
C VAL A 49 2.71 18.33 3.14
N ASN A 50 1.74 17.66 3.77
CA ASN A 50 1.33 17.93 5.15
C ASN A 50 1.76 16.76 6.04
N GLN A 51 2.30 17.05 7.21
CA GLN A 51 2.73 16.05 8.17
C GLN A 51 2.08 16.33 9.53
N ALA A 52 1.58 15.27 10.16
CA ALA A 52 1.06 15.32 11.51
C ALA A 52 1.66 14.17 12.32
N HIS A 53 2.03 14.45 13.57
CA HIS A 53 2.45 13.44 14.53
C HIS A 53 1.43 13.39 15.65
N CYS A 54 0.90 12.20 15.92
CA CYS A 54 0.01 11.95 17.05
C CYS A 54 0.69 10.96 17.99
N SER A 55 0.83 11.33 19.27
CA SER A 55 1.21 10.38 20.31
C SER A 55 0.03 9.44 20.58
N SER A 56 0.04 8.28 19.95
CA SER A 56 -0.90 7.20 20.24
C SER A 56 -0.25 6.18 21.19
N ASP A 57 -1.02 5.70 22.16
CA ASP A 57 -0.63 4.61 23.08
C ASP A 57 -0.69 3.22 22.41
N ALA A 58 -1.10 3.14 21.14
CA ALA A 58 -1.09 1.89 20.39
C ALA A 58 0.36 1.39 20.23
N ALA A 59 0.64 0.25 20.86
CA ALA A 59 1.91 -0.44 20.78
C ALA A 59 2.16 -0.92 19.33
N GLY A 60 2.80 -0.10 18.50
CA GLY A 60 3.06 -0.53 17.11
C GLY A 60 3.66 0.46 16.13
N GLY A 61 3.86 1.74 16.48
CA GLY A 61 4.53 2.71 15.58
C GLY A 61 3.91 2.74 14.18
N VAL A 62 2.70 3.27 14.08
CA VAL A 62 1.92 3.27 12.82
C VAL A 62 2.28 4.49 11.98
N CYS A 63 2.38 4.30 10.66
CA CYS A 63 2.49 5.36 9.68
C CYS A 63 1.27 5.30 8.75
N THR A 64 0.62 6.44 8.54
CA THR A 64 -0.43 6.60 7.53
C THR A 64 0.04 7.58 6.48
N VAL A 65 -0.10 7.18 5.22
CA VAL A 65 0.17 8.01 4.05
C VAL A 65 -1.14 8.21 3.31
N GLU A 66 -1.48 9.45 3.00
CA GLU A 66 -2.64 9.81 2.19
C GLU A 66 -2.18 10.60 0.96
N ILE A 67 -2.64 10.17 -0.22
CA ILE A 67 -2.40 10.86 -1.49
C ILE A 67 -3.75 11.33 -2.01
N VAL A 68 -3.88 12.64 -2.17
CA VAL A 68 -5.09 13.28 -2.71
C VAL A 68 -4.76 13.89 -4.06
N SER A 69 -5.52 13.51 -5.09
CA SER A 69 -5.36 14.04 -6.45
C SER A 69 -6.71 14.10 -7.16
N SER A 70 -7.04 15.24 -7.76
CA SER A 70 -8.21 15.45 -8.63
C SER A 70 -9.52 14.86 -8.08
N GLY A 71 -9.78 15.04 -6.78
CA GLY A 71 -10.99 14.56 -6.09
C GLY A 71 -10.98 13.09 -5.65
N SER A 72 -9.88 12.37 -5.87
CA SER A 72 -9.66 11.01 -5.34
C SER A 72 -8.67 11.05 -4.18
N SER A 73 -8.88 10.20 -3.17
CA SER A 73 -7.93 9.98 -2.06
C SER A 73 -7.59 8.50 -1.96
N PHE A 74 -6.29 8.21 -1.82
CA PHE A 74 -5.77 6.89 -1.50
C PHE A 74 -5.02 6.97 -0.17
N LYS A 75 -5.45 6.17 0.80
CA LYS A 75 -4.87 6.15 2.15
C LYS A 75 -4.29 4.78 2.45
N ALA A 76 -3.03 4.70 2.85
CA ALA A 76 -2.41 3.44 3.28
C ALA A 76 -1.91 3.60 4.72
N THR A 77 -2.21 2.63 5.56
CA THR A 77 -1.71 2.57 6.95
C THR A 77 -0.83 1.35 7.10
N GLY A 78 0.40 1.52 7.60
CA GLY A 78 1.38 0.46 7.77
C GLY A 78 2.18 0.59 9.06
N SER A 79 2.98 -0.44 9.35
CA SER A 79 3.89 -0.49 10.50
C SER A 79 5.06 -1.42 10.22
N VAL A 80 6.04 -1.50 11.13
CA VAL A 80 7.08 -2.53 11.11
C VAL A 80 6.87 -3.47 12.30
N GLN A 81 6.60 -4.74 12.02
CA GLN A 81 6.33 -5.76 13.04
C GLN A 81 7.37 -6.86 12.97
N GLY A 82 8.09 -7.11 14.08
CA GLY A 82 9.16 -8.12 14.09
C GLY A 82 10.27 -7.87 13.06
N GLY A 83 10.47 -6.60 12.65
CA GLY A 83 11.41 -6.23 11.58
C GLY A 83 10.84 -6.33 10.16
N VAL A 84 9.59 -6.77 9.98
CA VAL A 84 8.94 -6.90 8.67
C VAL A 84 8.03 -5.70 8.42
N PRO A 85 8.15 -4.98 7.28
CA PRO A 85 7.21 -3.94 6.90
C PRO A 85 5.86 -4.57 6.54
N VAL A 86 4.79 -4.08 7.14
CA VAL A 86 3.43 -4.61 6.94
C VAL A 86 2.42 -3.51 6.65
N LEU A 87 1.49 -3.80 5.76
CA LEU A 87 0.30 -3.00 5.47
C LEU A 87 -0.87 -3.47 6.35
N LEU A 88 -1.50 -2.52 7.03
CA LEU A 88 -2.61 -2.75 7.95
C LEU A 88 -3.96 -2.34 7.35
N GLU A 89 -3.99 -1.27 6.56
CA GLU A 89 -5.20 -0.73 5.94
C GLU A 89 -4.89 -0.12 4.57
N LEU A 90 -5.81 -0.31 3.62
CA LEU A 90 -5.79 0.38 2.33
C LEU A 90 -7.16 0.99 2.01
N SER A 91 -7.21 2.31 1.91
CA SER A 91 -8.39 3.14 1.62
C SER A 91 -9.65 2.69 2.38
N GLY A 92 -9.53 2.56 3.70
CA GLY A 92 -10.61 2.11 4.60
C GLY A 92 -10.75 0.59 4.75
N SER A 93 -10.06 -0.20 3.92
CA SER A 93 -10.08 -1.66 4.01
C SER A 93 -9.04 -2.14 5.02
N VAL A 94 -9.46 -2.38 6.26
CA VAL A 94 -8.60 -2.90 7.34
C VAL A 94 -8.39 -4.40 7.17
N PHE A 95 -7.16 -4.85 6.99
CA PHE A 95 -6.84 -6.27 6.81
C PHE A 95 -6.95 -7.05 8.12
N ARG A 96 -7.52 -8.26 8.08
CA ARG A 96 -7.62 -9.14 9.28
C ARG A 96 -6.25 -9.54 9.81
N GLN A 97 -5.31 -9.73 8.90
CA GLN A 97 -3.92 -10.02 9.20
C GLN A 97 -3.06 -8.99 8.47
N PRO A 98 -2.03 -8.43 9.13
CA PRO A 98 -1.10 -7.53 8.46
C PRO A 98 -0.52 -8.17 7.20
N VAL A 99 -0.57 -7.45 6.08
CA VAL A 99 -0.03 -7.90 4.80
C VAL A 99 1.46 -7.58 4.78
N SER A 100 2.31 -8.61 4.67
CA SER A 100 3.75 -8.37 4.52
C SER A 100 4.06 -7.70 3.18
N LEU A 101 4.77 -6.58 3.21
CA LEU A 101 5.17 -5.82 2.03
C LEU A 101 6.46 -6.43 1.46
N THR A 102 6.34 -7.56 0.77
CA THR A 102 7.47 -8.31 0.18
C THR A 102 7.03 -9.06 -1.08
N GLY A 103 7.94 -9.18 -2.04
CA GLY A 103 7.69 -9.98 -3.26
C GLY A 103 6.69 -9.32 -4.19
N ASN A 104 5.95 -10.15 -4.94
CA ASN A 104 4.97 -9.68 -5.91
C ASN A 104 3.57 -9.64 -5.28
N LEU A 105 2.99 -8.44 -5.21
CA LEU A 105 1.68 -8.19 -4.61
C LEU A 105 0.70 -7.65 -5.65
N LEU A 106 -0.48 -8.22 -5.68
CA LEU A 106 -1.62 -7.75 -6.45
C LEU A 106 -2.68 -7.21 -5.49
N PHE A 107 -3.05 -5.95 -5.67
CA PHE A 107 -4.13 -5.29 -4.95
C PHE A 107 -5.31 -5.14 -5.88
N PHE A 108 -6.50 -5.49 -5.42
CA PHE A 108 -7.71 -5.25 -6.19
C PHE A 108 -8.88 -4.87 -5.31
N LYS A 109 -9.79 -4.08 -5.87
CA LYS A 109 -11.00 -3.62 -5.19
C LYS A 109 -12.21 -4.34 -5.75
N ALA A 110 -12.96 -5.01 -4.89
CA ALA A 110 -14.14 -5.76 -5.29
C ALA A 110 -15.20 -5.77 -4.18
N SER A 111 -16.45 -6.03 -4.56
CA SER A 111 -17.50 -6.32 -3.60
C SER A 111 -17.27 -7.70 -2.98
N ALA A 112 -17.53 -7.85 -1.68
CA ALA A 112 -17.35 -9.13 -1.02
C ALA A 112 -18.32 -10.18 -1.58
N SER A 113 -17.81 -11.29 -2.09
CA SER A 113 -18.60 -12.45 -2.49
C SER A 113 -17.85 -13.76 -2.17
N PRO A 114 -18.56 -14.85 -1.85
CA PRO A 114 -17.92 -16.16 -1.63
C PRO A 114 -17.10 -16.66 -2.83
N GLN A 115 -17.52 -16.30 -4.04
CA GLN A 115 -16.90 -16.74 -5.30
C GLN A 115 -15.70 -15.87 -5.72
N LEU A 116 -15.44 -14.75 -5.04
CA LEU A 116 -14.40 -13.80 -5.43
C LEU A 116 -13.02 -14.46 -5.48
N LEU A 117 -12.63 -15.15 -4.41
CA LEU A 117 -11.33 -15.82 -4.33
C LEU A 117 -11.18 -16.89 -5.40
N SER A 118 -12.19 -17.77 -5.58
CA SER A 118 -12.13 -18.82 -6.58
C SER A 118 -12.07 -18.28 -8.01
N SER A 119 -12.79 -17.18 -8.28
CA SER A 119 -12.80 -16.55 -9.61
C SER A 119 -11.45 -15.90 -9.92
N VAL A 120 -10.88 -15.15 -8.97
CA VAL A 120 -9.55 -14.54 -9.12
C VAL A 120 -8.47 -15.62 -9.26
N ALA A 121 -8.56 -16.70 -8.47
CA ALA A 121 -7.64 -17.82 -8.57
C ALA A 121 -7.69 -18.51 -9.95
N GLY A 122 -8.88 -18.72 -10.51
CA GLY A 122 -9.03 -19.28 -11.86
C GLY A 122 -8.40 -18.41 -12.94
N VAL A 123 -8.57 -17.09 -12.85
CA VAL A 123 -7.95 -16.13 -13.78
C VAL A 123 -6.43 -16.15 -13.67
N LEU A 124 -5.88 -16.09 -12.45
CA LEU A 124 -4.43 -16.13 -12.23
C LEU A 124 -3.81 -17.45 -12.69
N ALA A 125 -4.46 -18.58 -12.41
CA ALA A 125 -4.00 -19.89 -12.86
C ALA A 125 -3.96 -20.00 -14.40
N THR A 126 -4.95 -19.43 -15.09
CA THR A 126 -4.98 -19.38 -16.56
C THR A 126 -3.81 -18.56 -17.12
N ALA A 127 -3.39 -17.52 -16.38
CA ALA A 127 -2.21 -16.72 -16.70
C ALA A 127 -0.88 -17.37 -16.27
N GLY A 128 -0.91 -18.59 -15.70
CA GLY A 128 0.28 -19.28 -15.20
C GLY A 128 0.86 -18.67 -13.92
N VAL A 129 0.05 -17.91 -13.18
CA VAL A 129 0.47 -17.22 -11.95
C VAL A 129 -0.04 -17.97 -10.72
N GLU A 130 0.87 -18.32 -9.82
CA GLU A 130 0.54 -19.03 -8.57
C GLU A 130 0.18 -18.03 -7.47
N ILE A 131 -0.86 -18.36 -6.69
CA ILE A 131 -1.20 -17.62 -5.47
C ILE A 131 -0.37 -18.16 -4.31
N GLN A 132 0.39 -17.27 -3.67
CA GLN A 132 1.20 -17.56 -2.48
C GLN A 132 0.49 -17.14 -1.20
N SER A 133 -0.33 -16.08 -1.25
CA SER A 133 -1.09 -15.60 -0.10
C SER A 133 -2.35 -14.87 -0.54
N PHE A 134 -3.35 -14.84 0.34
CA PHE A 134 -4.57 -14.05 0.16
C PHE A 134 -4.92 -13.35 1.46
N SER A 135 -5.09 -12.04 1.39
CA SER A 135 -5.43 -11.20 2.53
C SER A 135 -6.70 -10.42 2.23
N ALA A 136 -7.74 -10.71 3.02
CA ALA A 136 -9.03 -10.05 2.94
C ALA A 136 -9.22 -9.06 4.10
N PRO A 137 -10.00 -8.01 3.89
CA PRO A 137 -10.40 -7.10 4.95
C PRO A 137 -11.27 -7.78 6.00
N ALA A 138 -11.31 -7.17 7.19
CA ALA A 138 -12.16 -7.59 8.29
C ALA A 138 -13.64 -7.39 7.93
N ASP A 139 -13.96 -6.22 7.39
CA ASP A 139 -15.27 -5.88 6.85
C ASP A 139 -15.60 -6.70 5.58
N ARG A 140 -16.89 -6.82 5.29
CA ARG A 140 -17.46 -7.43 4.08
C ARG A 140 -18.52 -6.56 3.41
N THR A 141 -18.66 -5.31 3.83
CA THR A 141 -19.65 -4.38 3.27
C THR A 141 -19.02 -3.48 2.20
N GLY A 142 -19.77 -3.25 1.11
CA GLY A 142 -19.32 -2.41 0.01
C GLY A 142 -18.15 -2.99 -0.79
N ASP A 143 -17.42 -2.08 -1.45
CA ASP A 143 -16.23 -2.42 -2.23
C ASP A 143 -14.98 -2.25 -1.37
N LEU A 144 -14.21 -3.32 -1.25
CA LEU A 144 -13.06 -3.36 -0.36
C LEU A 144 -11.81 -3.79 -1.12
N TRP A 145 -10.66 -3.37 -0.62
CA TRP A 145 -9.35 -3.77 -1.12
C TRP A 145 -8.92 -5.11 -0.56
N TYR A 146 -8.50 -5.99 -1.46
CA TYR A 146 -7.89 -7.28 -1.17
C TYR A 146 -6.43 -7.26 -1.62
N CYS A 147 -5.61 -8.12 -1.02
CA CYS A 147 -4.24 -8.33 -1.45
C CYS A 147 -4.00 -9.81 -1.73
N VAL A 148 -3.27 -10.10 -2.81
CA VAL A 148 -2.83 -11.44 -3.20
C VAL A 148 -1.31 -11.38 -3.36
N GLY A 149 -0.58 -12.22 -2.62
CA GLY A 149 0.81 -12.51 -2.95
C GLY A 149 0.86 -13.51 -4.09
N VAL A 150 1.65 -13.22 -5.13
CA VAL A 150 1.73 -14.04 -6.35
C VAL A 150 3.17 -14.44 -6.66
N SER A 151 3.36 -15.53 -7.40
CA SER A 151 4.71 -15.95 -7.83
C SER A 151 5.36 -14.97 -8.80
N SER A 152 4.56 -14.38 -9.69
CA SER A 152 4.99 -13.39 -10.69
C SER A 152 3.88 -12.38 -10.97
N LEU A 153 4.25 -11.14 -11.30
CA LEU A 153 3.27 -10.13 -11.69
C LEU A 153 2.58 -10.51 -13.01
N PRO A 154 1.23 -10.49 -13.07
CA PRO A 154 0.51 -10.68 -14.32
C PRO A 154 0.93 -9.63 -15.37
N GLY A 155 1.21 -10.09 -16.59
CA GLY A 155 1.56 -9.21 -17.71
C GLY A 155 0.40 -8.34 -18.18
N ASP A 156 -0.83 -8.87 -18.11
CA ASP A 156 -2.05 -8.14 -18.46
C ASP A 156 -3.04 -8.17 -17.28
N LEU A 157 -3.31 -7.00 -16.70
CA LEU A 157 -4.30 -6.82 -15.63
C LEU A 157 -5.74 -6.73 -16.16
N SER A 158 -5.93 -6.59 -17.47
CA SER A 158 -7.26 -6.44 -18.08
C SER A 158 -8.15 -7.67 -17.85
N VAL A 159 -7.54 -8.85 -17.72
CA VAL A 159 -8.20 -10.13 -17.45
C VAL A 159 -8.96 -10.16 -16.11
N LEU A 160 -8.59 -9.30 -15.16
CA LEU A 160 -9.25 -9.19 -13.85
C LEU A 160 -10.41 -8.19 -13.84
N LYS A 161 -10.49 -7.27 -14.82
CA LYS A 161 -11.53 -6.23 -14.88
C LYS A 161 -12.97 -6.74 -14.82
N PRO A 162 -13.34 -7.93 -15.34
CA PRO A 162 -14.69 -8.46 -15.16
C PRO A 162 -15.06 -8.76 -13.70
N LEU A 163 -14.05 -8.96 -12.84
CA LEU A 163 -14.22 -9.39 -11.45
C LEU A 163 -14.01 -8.24 -10.44
N VAL A 164 -13.27 -7.20 -10.83
CA VAL A 164 -12.77 -6.17 -9.91
C VAL A 164 -13.00 -4.77 -10.49
N LYS A 165 -13.21 -3.79 -9.61
CA LYS A 165 -13.42 -2.38 -9.97
C LYS A 165 -12.10 -1.66 -10.23
N GLU A 166 -11.10 -1.98 -9.42
CA GLU A 166 -9.76 -1.41 -9.50
C GLU A 166 -8.74 -2.53 -9.29
N VAL A 167 -7.59 -2.42 -9.93
CA VAL A 167 -6.50 -3.37 -9.79
C VAL A 167 -5.16 -2.64 -9.94
N ALA A 168 -4.23 -2.97 -9.06
CA ALA A 168 -2.88 -2.46 -9.05
C ALA A 168 -1.93 -3.58 -8.65
N GLN A 169 -0.68 -3.50 -9.10
CA GLN A 169 0.33 -4.49 -8.78
C GLN A 169 1.64 -3.82 -8.40
N LEU A 170 2.39 -4.46 -7.52
CA LEU A 170 3.64 -3.93 -6.98
C LEU A 170 4.62 -5.08 -6.74
N SER A 171 5.87 -4.87 -7.15
CA SER A 171 7.00 -5.73 -6.74
C SER A 171 7.81 -4.99 -5.69
N ILE A 172 8.13 -5.67 -4.60
CA ILE A 172 8.93 -5.16 -3.47
C ILE A 172 10.14 -6.06 -3.26
#